data_AF-A0AB73AIM5-F1
#
_entry.id   AF-A0AB73AIM5-F1
#
_cell.length_a   1.000
_cell.length_b   1.000
_cell.length_c   1.000
_cell.angle_alpha   90.00
_cell.angle_beta   90.00
_cell.angle_gamma   90.00
#
_symmetry.space_group_name_H-M   'P 1'
#
loop_
_entity.id
_entity.type
_entity.pdbx_description
1 polymer ?
#
loop_
_entity_poly.entity_id
_entity_poly.type
_entity_poly.pdbx_seq_one_letter_code
_entity_poly.pdbx_strand_id
1 'polypeptide(L)'
;MNKTPQWWWNEKGLEEIFSCSGFFPPTTENVSRFAEMMITDMPQVDILGSWRPEEKFFSKELAHASKIELEILNPYWSKKPWTRALANKKILVIHPFAKTIQAQYAQREKLFNNPEILPYFELITIQAVQSLGGNDQFNNWFDALEWMKQEMDKVDYDICLIGCGAYGFPLAAYAKRKGKKAIHLAGALQLLFGIRGKRWEDPNYNSTYNYSALMNQYWVKPQITERSQNAERVEGACYW
;
A
#
# COMPACT_ATOMS: atom_id res chain seq x y z
N MET A 1 9.71 12.98 28.49
CA MET A 1 8.89 12.17 29.42
C MET A 1 8.50 10.86 28.74
N ASN A 2 9.06 9.75 29.22
CA ASN A 2 8.69 8.39 28.81
C ASN A 2 7.27 8.09 29.29
N LYS A 3 6.26 8.41 28.47
CA LYS A 3 4.94 7.81 28.66
C LYS A 3 5.05 6.37 28.16
N THR A 4 4.93 5.43 29.09
CA THR A 4 4.67 4.02 28.78
C THR A 4 3.47 3.97 27.83
N PRO A 5 3.50 3.16 26.75
CA PRO A 5 2.28 2.88 26.00
C PRO A 5 1.20 2.41 26.98
N GLN A 6 -0.04 2.88 26.80
CA GLN A 6 -1.15 2.42 27.63
C GLN A 6 -1.21 0.89 27.53
N TRP A 7 -1.15 0.23 28.69
CA TRP A 7 -1.48 -1.19 28.82
C TRP A 7 -2.97 -1.31 28.52
N TRP A 8 -3.35 -2.29 27.69
CA TRP A 8 -4.68 -2.68 27.18
C TRP A 8 -5.22 -1.95 25.95
N TRP A 9 -6.05 -2.68 25.20
CA TRP A 9 -6.84 -2.24 24.06
C TRP A 9 -7.71 -1.03 24.44
N ASN A 10 -7.19 0.17 24.27
CA ASN A 10 -7.99 1.39 24.39
C ASN A 10 -9.05 1.35 23.28
N GLU A 11 -10.32 1.52 23.64
CA GLU A 11 -11.46 1.55 22.71
C GLU A 11 -11.17 2.44 21.50
N LYS A 12 -10.48 3.56 21.71
CA LYS A 12 -10.06 4.47 20.63
C LYS A 12 -9.06 3.84 19.64
N GLY A 13 -8.11 3.04 20.11
CA GLY A 13 -7.15 2.34 19.23
C GLY A 13 -7.81 1.21 18.43
N LEU A 14 -8.80 0.55 19.02
CA LEU A 14 -9.63 -0.43 18.31
C LEU A 14 -10.52 0.25 17.25
N GLU A 15 -11.10 1.41 17.57
CA GLU A 15 -11.91 2.22 16.65
C GLU A 15 -11.10 2.77 15.46
N GLU A 16 -9.84 3.18 15.67
CA GLU A 16 -8.95 3.68 14.61
C GLU A 16 -8.52 2.56 13.65
N ILE A 17 -8.16 1.37 14.18
CA ILE A 17 -7.89 0.18 13.36
C ILE A 17 -9.12 -0.15 12.50
N PHE A 18 -10.31 -0.11 13.09
CA PHE A 18 -11.55 -0.41 12.38
C PHE A 18 -11.87 0.63 11.28
N SER A 19 -11.88 1.91 11.64
CA SER A 19 -12.43 2.98 10.79
C SER A 19 -11.53 3.35 9.63
N CYS A 20 -10.21 3.18 9.79
CA CYS A 20 -9.22 3.62 8.80
C CYS A 20 -8.52 2.47 8.08
N SER A 21 -8.46 1.26 8.67
CA SER A 21 -7.66 0.16 8.12
C SER A 21 -8.48 -0.94 7.41
N GLY A 22 -9.80 -0.94 7.57
CA GLY A 22 -10.67 -1.97 6.99
C GLY A 22 -10.54 -3.33 7.65
N PHE A 23 -10.07 -3.39 8.90
CA PHE A 23 -9.96 -4.63 9.67
C PHE A 23 -11.32 -5.05 10.24
N PHE A 24 -11.67 -6.33 10.13
CA PHE A 24 -12.97 -6.85 10.54
C PHE A 24 -12.93 -8.37 10.84
N PRO A 25 -13.76 -8.88 11.76
CA PRO A 25 -14.45 -8.11 12.80
C PRO A 25 -13.43 -7.64 13.88
N PRO A 26 -13.66 -6.47 14.51
CA PRO A 26 -12.73 -5.84 15.45
C PRO A 26 -12.85 -6.46 16.86
N THR A 27 -12.72 -7.77 16.97
CA THR A 27 -12.69 -8.46 18.27
C THR A 27 -11.30 -8.39 18.86
N THR A 28 -11.20 -8.32 20.20
CA THR A 28 -9.91 -8.35 20.92
C THR A 28 -9.01 -9.50 20.47
N GLU A 29 -9.60 -10.67 20.24
CA GLU A 29 -8.91 -11.86 19.71
C GLU A 29 -8.29 -11.59 18.33
N ASN A 30 -9.08 -11.08 17.39
CA ASN A 30 -8.59 -10.79 16.04
C ASN A 30 -7.52 -9.71 16.02
N VAL A 31 -7.67 -8.66 16.83
CA VAL A 31 -6.65 -7.61 16.88
C VAL A 31 -5.36 -8.12 17.55
N SER A 32 -5.46 -9.00 18.55
CA SER A 32 -4.29 -9.69 19.13
C SER A 32 -3.57 -10.52 18.06
N ARG A 33 -4.31 -11.34 17.31
CA ARG A 33 -3.79 -12.14 16.19
C ARG A 33 -3.14 -11.27 15.11
N PHE A 34 -3.73 -10.10 14.81
CA PHE A 34 -3.17 -9.16 13.85
C PHE A 34 -1.84 -8.59 14.35
N ALA A 35 -1.77 -8.14 15.61
CA ALA A 35 -0.55 -7.61 16.20
C ALA A 35 0.58 -8.65 16.22
N GLU A 36 0.28 -9.88 16.63
CA GLU A 36 1.23 -11.01 16.61
C GLU A 36 1.78 -11.29 15.21
N MET A 37 0.90 -11.31 14.20
CA MET A 37 1.31 -11.47 12.81
C MET A 37 2.20 -10.32 12.32
N MET A 38 1.86 -9.07 12.65
CA MET A 38 2.67 -7.92 12.28
C MET A 38 4.08 -8.00 12.90
N ILE A 39 4.18 -8.33 14.19
CA ILE A 39 5.46 -8.52 14.89
C ILE A 39 6.26 -9.67 14.25
N THR A 40 5.59 -10.77 13.91
CA THR A 40 6.21 -11.93 13.26
C THR A 40 6.71 -11.62 11.84
N ASP A 41 6.02 -10.72 11.13
CA ASP A 41 6.37 -10.30 9.78
C ASP A 41 7.46 -9.21 9.74
N MET A 42 7.67 -8.44 10.81
CA MET A 42 8.68 -7.36 10.88
C MET A 42 10.10 -7.76 10.48
N PRO A 43 10.63 -8.95 10.85
CA PRO A 43 11.95 -9.40 10.39
C PRO A 43 12.07 -9.57 8.87
N GLN A 44 10.95 -9.57 8.12
CA GLN A 44 10.96 -9.59 6.66
C GLN A 44 11.26 -8.23 6.03
N VAL A 45 11.30 -7.13 6.80
CA VAL A 45 11.55 -5.79 6.25
C VAL A 45 13.05 -5.58 5.99
N ASP A 46 13.43 -5.33 4.74
CA ASP A 46 14.81 -4.94 4.40
C ASP A 46 15.00 -3.41 4.44
N ILE A 47 13.98 -2.66 4.01
CA ILE A 47 13.97 -1.20 3.98
C ILE A 47 12.64 -0.70 4.54
N LEU A 48 12.70 0.18 5.54
CA LEU A 48 11.53 0.81 6.15
C LEU A 48 11.51 2.30 5.83
N GLY A 49 10.42 2.76 5.21
CA GLY A 49 10.07 4.19 5.17
C GLY A 49 9.62 4.64 6.55
N SER A 50 10.55 5.17 7.32
CA SER A 50 10.37 5.57 8.72
C SER A 50 9.72 6.95 8.81
N TRP A 51 8.70 7.07 9.65
CA TRP A 51 8.00 8.33 9.92
C TRP A 51 7.33 8.40 11.30
N ARG A 52 7.37 7.29 12.07
CA ARG A 52 6.71 7.17 13.36
C ARG A 52 7.71 6.94 14.50
N PRO A 53 7.68 7.73 15.59
CA PRO A 53 8.54 7.47 16.74
C PRO A 53 8.24 6.13 17.42
N GLU A 54 7.04 5.57 17.25
CA GLU A 54 6.62 4.28 17.80
C GLU A 54 7.40 3.10 17.24
N GLU A 55 8.03 3.24 16.07
CA GLU A 55 8.90 2.21 15.47
C GLU A 55 10.06 1.80 16.40
N LYS A 56 10.41 2.64 17.39
CA LYS A 56 11.44 2.31 18.41
C LYS A 56 11.06 1.12 19.29
N PHE A 57 9.76 0.86 19.48
CA PHE A 57 9.27 -0.27 20.28
C PHE A 57 9.56 -1.61 19.61
N PHE A 58 9.81 -1.61 18.29
CA PHE A 58 10.10 -2.79 17.48
C PHE A 58 11.56 -2.82 16.98
N SER A 59 12.47 -2.18 17.73
CA SER A 59 13.89 -2.07 17.33
C SER A 59 14.59 -3.42 17.20
N LYS A 60 14.15 -4.42 17.95
CA LYS A 60 14.67 -5.79 17.87
C LYS A 60 14.18 -6.49 16.60
N GLU A 61 12.89 -6.41 16.32
CA GLU A 61 12.24 -7.06 15.18
C GLU A 61 12.68 -6.43 13.85
N LEU A 62 12.98 -5.13 13.86
CA LEU A 62 13.45 -4.35 12.71
C LEU A 62 14.97 -4.15 12.70
N ALA A 63 15.74 -4.90 13.50
CA ALA A 63 17.17 -4.67 13.69
C ALA A 63 18.00 -4.75 12.39
N HIS A 64 17.53 -5.52 11.40
CA HIS A 64 18.19 -5.68 10.10
C HIS A 64 17.69 -4.70 9.03
N ALA A 65 16.60 -3.98 9.29
CA ALA A 65 16.00 -3.07 8.33
C ALA A 65 16.78 -1.76 8.23
N SER A 66 17.13 -1.37 7.01
CA SER A 66 17.61 -0.01 6.74
C SER A 66 16.44 0.96 6.83
N LYS A 67 16.57 2.03 7.62
CA LYS A 67 15.53 3.05 7.74
C LYS A 67 15.86 4.23 6.85
N ILE A 68 14.88 4.66 6.05
CA ILE A 68 14.94 5.86 5.22
C ILE A 68 13.74 6.74 5.53
N GLU A 69 13.84 8.04 5.22
CA GLU A 69 12.68 8.92 5.32
C GLU A 69 11.58 8.46 4.36
N LEU A 70 10.33 8.43 4.85
CA LEU A 70 9.18 7.90 4.12
C LEU A 70 9.04 8.46 2.69
N GLU A 71 9.19 9.77 2.51
CA GLU A 71 8.98 10.42 1.21
C GLU A 71 10.01 10.00 0.15
N ILE A 72 11.18 9.51 0.56
CA ILE A 72 12.26 9.05 -0.35
C ILE A 72 11.88 7.73 -1.03
N LEU A 73 10.87 7.01 -0.53
CA LEU A 73 10.32 5.83 -1.22
C LEU A 73 9.63 6.20 -2.54
N ASN A 74 9.09 7.41 -2.65
CA ASN A 74 8.36 7.84 -3.84
C ASN A 74 9.35 8.08 -5.00
N PRO A 75 9.15 7.44 -6.17
CA PRO A 75 10.13 7.49 -7.26
C PRO A 75 10.16 8.83 -7.99
N TYR A 76 9.14 9.68 -7.80
CA TYR A 76 8.85 10.84 -8.65
C TYR A 76 9.90 11.95 -8.61
N TRP A 77 10.61 12.08 -7.49
CA TRP A 77 11.50 13.19 -7.21
C TRP A 77 12.97 12.89 -7.49
N SER A 78 13.28 11.67 -7.95
CA SER A 78 14.63 11.27 -8.31
C SER A 78 14.86 11.40 -9.81
N LYS A 79 16.03 11.96 -10.19
CA LYS A 79 16.50 11.91 -11.60
C LYS A 79 16.67 10.49 -12.10
N LYS A 80 16.91 9.55 -11.19
CA LYS A 80 17.24 8.14 -11.45
C LYS A 80 16.38 7.28 -10.50
N PRO A 81 15.08 7.13 -10.78
CA PRO A 81 14.14 6.47 -9.86
C PRO A 81 14.49 4.99 -9.69
N TRP A 82 14.17 4.42 -8.53
CA TRP A 82 14.39 2.99 -8.28
C TRP A 82 13.52 2.11 -9.19
N THR A 83 12.37 2.63 -9.66
CA THR A 83 11.43 1.91 -10.53
C THR A 83 12.03 1.51 -11.87
N ARG A 84 13.15 2.11 -12.31
CA ARG A 84 13.93 1.63 -13.45
C ARG A 84 14.32 0.14 -13.33
N ALA A 85 14.48 -0.36 -12.10
CA ALA A 85 14.81 -1.76 -11.83
C ALA A 85 13.65 -2.73 -12.12
N LEU A 86 12.43 -2.21 -12.33
CA LEU A 86 11.26 -2.98 -12.75
C LEU A 86 11.29 -3.29 -14.25
N ALA A 87 12.15 -2.62 -15.03
CA ALA A 87 12.16 -2.78 -16.48
C ALA A 87 12.36 -4.24 -16.90
N ASN A 88 11.52 -4.70 -17.82
CA ASN A 88 11.53 -6.06 -18.39
C ASN A 88 11.38 -7.18 -17.33
N LYS A 89 10.67 -6.90 -16.24
CA LYS A 89 10.28 -7.90 -15.22
C LYS A 89 8.81 -8.27 -15.32
N LYS A 90 8.44 -9.36 -14.66
CA LYS A 90 7.04 -9.68 -14.37
C LYS A 90 6.64 -9.01 -13.06
N ILE A 91 5.77 -8.03 -13.13
CA ILE A 91 5.35 -7.23 -11.99
C ILE A 91 3.91 -7.56 -11.64
N LEU A 92 3.73 -8.14 -10.46
CA LEU A 92 2.40 -8.26 -9.88
C LEU A 92 2.05 -6.97 -9.15
N VAL A 93 0.86 -6.42 -9.40
CA VAL A 93 0.32 -5.26 -8.69
C VAL A 93 -0.93 -5.67 -7.94
N ILE A 94 -0.93 -5.52 -6.62
CA ILE A 94 -2.11 -5.76 -5.76
C ILE A 94 -2.65 -4.41 -5.32
N HIS A 95 -3.81 -4.03 -5.88
CA HIS A 95 -4.41 -2.72 -5.66
C HIS A 95 -5.94 -2.78 -5.83
N PRO A 96 -6.74 -1.96 -5.10
CA PRO A 96 -8.18 -1.88 -5.33
C PRO A 96 -8.55 -1.39 -6.73
N PHE A 97 -7.70 -0.56 -7.33
CA PHE A 97 -7.91 0.06 -8.65
C PHE A 97 -7.28 -0.74 -9.80
N ALA A 98 -7.35 -2.08 -9.74
CA ALA A 98 -6.66 -2.95 -10.67
C ALA A 98 -7.04 -2.68 -12.15
N LYS A 99 -8.31 -2.40 -12.45
CA LYS A 99 -8.75 -2.14 -13.82
C LYS A 99 -8.25 -0.79 -14.32
N THR A 100 -8.29 0.23 -13.47
CA THR A 100 -7.71 1.55 -13.82
C THR A 100 -6.21 1.46 -14.02
N ILE A 101 -5.49 0.69 -13.20
CA ILE A 101 -4.05 0.45 -13.35
C ILE A 101 -3.74 -0.19 -14.70
N GLN A 102 -4.46 -1.24 -15.10
CA GLN A 102 -4.29 -1.88 -16.41
C GLN A 102 -4.50 -0.87 -17.56
N ALA A 103 -5.57 -0.08 -17.50
CA ALA A 103 -5.89 0.91 -18.53
C ALA A 103 -4.84 2.01 -18.63
N GLN A 104 -4.38 2.54 -17.49
CA GLN A 104 -3.35 3.57 -17.45
C GLN A 104 -1.98 3.04 -17.90
N TYR A 105 -1.64 1.82 -17.53
CA TYR A 105 -0.36 1.21 -17.91
C TYR A 105 -0.24 1.00 -19.44
N ALA A 106 -1.36 0.73 -20.13
CA ALA A 106 -1.40 0.69 -21.60
C ALA A 106 -0.97 2.01 -22.26
N GLN A 107 -1.02 3.13 -21.54
CA GLN A 107 -0.57 4.44 -21.97
C GLN A 107 0.53 5.04 -21.08
N ARG A 108 1.31 4.19 -20.39
CA ARG A 108 2.36 4.57 -19.40
C ARG A 108 3.30 5.71 -19.85
N GLU A 109 3.64 5.76 -21.13
CA GLU A 109 4.57 6.74 -21.71
C GLU A 109 4.04 8.18 -21.66
N LYS A 110 2.73 8.36 -21.45
CA LYS A 110 2.07 9.67 -21.33
C LYS A 110 1.96 10.15 -19.89
N LEU A 111 2.21 9.29 -18.91
CA LEU A 111 1.91 9.58 -17.50
C LEU A 111 2.99 10.44 -16.85
N PHE A 112 4.24 10.33 -17.28
CA PHE A 112 5.35 11.08 -16.71
C PHE A 112 6.27 11.61 -17.79
N ASN A 113 6.85 12.79 -17.54
CA ASN A 113 7.91 13.34 -18.39
C ASN A 113 9.19 12.50 -18.33
N ASN A 114 9.49 11.90 -17.17
CA ASN A 114 10.60 10.96 -17.03
C ASN A 114 10.09 9.52 -17.30
N PRO A 115 10.46 8.90 -18.43
CA PRO A 115 10.00 7.55 -18.77
C PRO A 115 10.56 6.47 -17.84
N GLU A 116 11.64 6.74 -17.08
CA GLU A 116 12.18 5.79 -16.10
C GLU A 116 11.30 5.64 -14.86
N ILE A 117 10.34 6.54 -14.61
CA ILE A 117 9.43 6.44 -13.47
C ILE A 117 8.51 5.22 -13.63
N LEU A 118 7.99 4.98 -14.82
CA LEU A 118 7.14 3.83 -15.13
C LEU A 118 7.66 3.16 -16.41
N PRO A 119 8.75 2.37 -16.32
CA PRO A 119 9.33 1.70 -17.48
C PRO A 119 8.41 0.59 -17.98
N TYR A 120 8.73 0.02 -19.14
CA TYR A 120 8.07 -1.20 -19.61
C TYR A 120 8.44 -2.42 -18.76
N PHE A 121 7.42 -3.19 -18.41
CA PHE A 121 7.42 -4.48 -17.71
C PHE A 121 6.13 -5.26 -18.02
N GLU A 122 6.12 -6.56 -17.79
CA GLU A 122 4.92 -7.38 -17.90
C GLU A 122 4.04 -7.15 -16.67
N LEU A 123 2.87 -6.52 -16.86
CA LEU A 123 1.95 -6.17 -15.77
C LEU A 123 0.95 -7.32 -15.54
N ILE A 124 0.90 -7.79 -14.29
CA ILE A 124 -0.15 -8.66 -13.77
C ILE A 124 -0.85 -7.90 -12.64
N THR A 125 -2.17 -7.95 -12.56
CA THR A 125 -2.91 -7.28 -11.48
C THR A 125 -3.83 -8.24 -10.75
N ILE A 126 -3.84 -8.16 -9.42
CA ILE A 126 -4.88 -8.75 -8.57
C ILE A 126 -5.66 -7.61 -7.95
N GLN A 127 -6.98 -7.64 -8.10
CA GLN A 127 -7.84 -6.66 -7.44
C GLN A 127 -7.83 -6.93 -5.93
N ALA A 128 -7.33 -5.96 -5.17
CA ALA A 128 -7.27 -6.08 -3.72
C ALA A 128 -8.67 -6.03 -3.11
N VAL A 129 -8.86 -6.82 -2.05
CA VAL A 129 -10.09 -6.80 -1.28
C VAL A 129 -10.27 -5.43 -0.60
N GLN A 130 -11.43 -4.79 -0.82
CA GLN A 130 -11.79 -3.53 -0.18
C GLN A 130 -12.80 -3.78 0.95
N SER A 131 -12.29 -3.86 2.17
CA SER A 131 -13.11 -4.19 3.35
C SER A 131 -13.71 -2.95 4.03
N LEU A 132 -13.13 -1.77 3.75
CA LEU A 132 -13.74 -0.48 4.03
C LEU A 132 -14.98 -0.38 3.15
N GLY A 133 -16.19 -0.49 3.69
CA GLY A 133 -17.40 -0.57 2.86
C GLY A 133 -18.46 -1.54 3.36
N GLY A 134 -18.07 -2.51 4.18
CA GLY A 134 -18.84 -3.76 4.31
C GLY A 134 -18.33 -4.70 3.23
N ASN A 135 -17.88 -5.88 3.64
CA ASN A 135 -17.47 -6.92 2.71
C ASN A 135 -18.12 -8.23 3.13
N ASP A 136 -19.14 -8.60 2.38
CA ASP A 136 -19.97 -9.77 2.60
C ASP A 136 -19.30 -11.05 2.05
N GLN A 137 -18.16 -10.91 1.34
CA GLN A 137 -17.50 -12.01 0.64
C GLN A 137 -16.62 -12.86 1.57
N PHE A 138 -16.22 -12.33 2.73
CA PHE A 138 -15.32 -13.02 3.67
C PHE A 138 -15.84 -12.89 5.09
N ASN A 139 -15.66 -13.94 5.90
CA ASN A 139 -16.12 -13.93 7.30
C ASN A 139 -15.28 -12.99 8.17
N ASN A 140 -14.00 -12.84 7.83
CA ASN A 140 -13.06 -12.01 8.55
C ASN A 140 -11.92 -11.54 7.64
N TRP A 141 -11.14 -10.61 8.15
CA TRP A 141 -10.00 -10.00 7.45
C TRP A 141 -8.90 -11.01 7.11
N PHE A 142 -8.67 -12.03 7.95
CA PHE A 142 -7.66 -13.06 7.67
C PHE A 142 -8.07 -13.97 6.52
N ASP A 143 -9.36 -14.29 6.37
CA ASP A 143 -9.86 -15.05 5.21
C ASP A 143 -9.61 -14.28 3.90
N ALA A 144 -9.87 -12.96 3.91
CA ALA A 144 -9.58 -12.09 2.77
C ALA A 144 -8.07 -12.00 2.47
N LEU A 145 -7.23 -11.91 3.51
CA LEU A 145 -5.77 -11.94 3.36
C LEU A 145 -5.31 -13.27 2.74
N GLU A 146 -5.85 -14.39 3.22
CA GLU A 146 -5.48 -15.72 2.75
C GLU A 146 -5.91 -15.95 1.30
N TRP A 147 -7.11 -15.48 0.91
CA TRP A 147 -7.52 -15.49 -0.48
C TRP A 147 -6.55 -14.72 -1.38
N MET A 148 -6.13 -13.50 -0.99
CA MET A 148 -5.16 -12.74 -1.77
C MET A 148 -3.80 -13.45 -1.88
N LYS A 149 -3.33 -14.13 -0.83
CA LYS A 149 -2.11 -14.95 -0.89
C LYS A 149 -2.26 -16.11 -1.86
N GLN A 150 -3.42 -16.77 -1.89
CA GLN A 150 -3.71 -17.84 -2.84
C GLN A 150 -3.77 -17.33 -4.28
N GLU A 151 -4.31 -16.13 -4.51
CA GLU A 151 -4.26 -15.49 -5.84
C GLU A 151 -2.82 -15.18 -6.26
N MET A 152 -1.96 -14.73 -5.33
CA MET A 152 -0.53 -14.53 -5.61
C MET A 152 0.17 -15.83 -6.02
N ASP A 153 -0.20 -16.97 -5.43
CA ASP A 153 0.41 -18.27 -5.75
C ASP A 153 0.04 -18.80 -7.14
N LYS A 154 -1.02 -18.28 -7.76
CA LYS A 154 -1.47 -18.66 -9.11
C LYS A 154 -0.69 -17.97 -10.23
N VAL A 155 0.11 -16.96 -9.91
CA VAL A 155 0.79 -16.11 -10.89
C VAL A 155 2.31 -16.20 -10.73
N ASP A 156 3.02 -16.26 -11.86
CA ASP A 156 4.47 -16.17 -11.87
C ASP A 156 4.91 -14.71 -12.03
N TYR A 157 5.57 -14.17 -11.02
CA TYR A 157 6.08 -12.79 -10.99
C TYR A 157 7.46 -12.70 -10.35
N ASP A 158 8.20 -11.65 -10.67
CA ASP A 158 9.52 -11.36 -10.07
C ASP A 158 9.37 -10.46 -8.83
N ILE A 159 8.53 -9.44 -8.94
CA ILE A 159 8.37 -8.37 -7.94
C ILE A 159 6.87 -8.07 -7.77
N CYS A 160 6.44 -7.85 -6.54
CA CYS A 160 5.08 -7.43 -6.20
C CYS A 160 5.06 -5.96 -5.75
N LEU A 161 4.23 -5.12 -6.39
CA LEU A 161 3.91 -3.77 -5.95
C LEU A 161 2.55 -3.79 -5.24
N ILE A 162 2.50 -3.27 -4.02
CA ILE A 162 1.35 -3.47 -3.14
C ILE A 162 0.83 -2.14 -2.62
N GLY A 163 -0.48 -1.93 -2.76
CA GLY A 163 -1.21 -0.79 -2.22
C GLY A 163 -2.64 -1.19 -1.87
N CYS A 164 -2.85 -1.71 -0.67
CA CYS A 164 -4.14 -2.27 -0.26
C CYS A 164 -4.36 -2.18 1.26
N GLY A 165 -4.10 -1.01 1.84
CA GLY A 165 -4.35 -0.75 3.26
C GLY A 165 -3.65 -1.74 4.20
N ALA A 166 -4.37 -2.21 5.23
CA ALA A 166 -3.82 -3.10 6.26
C ALA A 166 -3.29 -4.44 5.72
N TYR A 167 -3.73 -4.87 4.54
CA TYR A 167 -3.23 -6.10 3.89
C TYR A 167 -1.81 -5.94 3.34
N GLY A 168 -1.36 -4.71 3.09
CA GLY A 168 -0.18 -4.47 2.28
C GLY A 168 1.11 -5.05 2.86
N PHE A 169 1.35 -4.82 4.16
CA PHE A 169 2.53 -5.33 4.83
C PHE A 169 2.59 -6.88 4.92
N PRO A 170 1.55 -7.59 5.40
CA PRO A 170 1.59 -9.05 5.47
C PRO A 170 1.65 -9.73 4.09
N LEU A 171 1.09 -9.12 3.04
CA LEU A 171 1.28 -9.60 1.65
C LEU A 171 2.72 -9.40 1.18
N ALA A 172 3.38 -8.29 1.54
CA ALA A 172 4.78 -8.08 1.22
C ALA A 172 5.70 -9.10 1.92
N ALA A 173 5.46 -9.35 3.21
CA ALA A 173 6.17 -10.38 3.97
C ALA A 173 5.95 -11.78 3.39
N TYR A 174 4.72 -12.08 2.96
CA TYR A 174 4.40 -13.34 2.28
C TYR A 174 5.16 -13.51 0.96
N ALA A 175 5.17 -12.49 0.09
CA ALA A 175 5.94 -12.51 -1.15
C ALA A 175 7.43 -12.80 -0.88
N LYS A 176 8.02 -12.15 0.13
CA LYS A 176 9.42 -12.38 0.52
C LYS A 176 9.67 -13.82 0.97
N ARG A 177 8.81 -14.40 1.80
CA ARG A 177 8.90 -15.81 2.21
C ARG A 177 8.82 -16.79 1.03
N LYS A 178 8.10 -16.42 -0.04
CA LYS A 178 8.04 -17.18 -1.30
C LYS A 178 9.25 -16.96 -2.22
N GLY A 179 10.29 -16.26 -1.75
CA GLY A 179 11.49 -15.95 -2.52
C GLY A 179 11.29 -14.84 -3.56
N LYS A 180 10.18 -14.10 -3.50
CA LYS A 180 9.89 -12.95 -4.37
C LYS A 180 10.33 -11.65 -3.70
N LYS A 181 10.33 -10.55 -4.44
CA LYS A 181 10.54 -9.20 -3.87
C LYS A 181 9.20 -8.48 -3.78
N ALA A 182 9.03 -7.62 -2.78
CA ALA A 182 7.82 -6.82 -2.65
C ALA A 182 8.15 -5.38 -2.25
N ILE A 183 7.34 -4.44 -2.76
CA ILE A 183 7.42 -3.02 -2.44
C ILE A 183 6.01 -2.56 -2.09
N HIS A 184 5.83 -2.19 -0.82
CA HIS A 184 4.58 -1.68 -0.30
C HIS A 184 4.65 -0.15 -0.23
N LEU A 185 3.90 0.53 -1.11
CA LEU A 185 3.83 2.00 -1.16
C LEU A 185 2.50 2.55 -0.59
N ALA A 186 1.73 1.69 0.09
CA ALA A 186 0.39 2.01 0.57
C ALA A 186 -0.45 2.70 -0.54
N GLY A 187 -1.23 3.72 -0.20
CA GLY A 187 -2.06 4.43 -1.17
C GLY A 187 -1.27 5.19 -2.24
N ALA A 188 0.00 5.56 -1.99
CA ALA A 188 0.80 6.32 -2.97
C ALA A 188 1.13 5.51 -4.23
N LEU A 189 0.95 4.18 -4.20
CA LEU A 189 1.12 3.32 -5.37
C LEU A 189 0.22 3.74 -6.54
N GLN A 190 -0.99 4.26 -6.27
CA GLN A 190 -1.91 4.66 -7.34
C GLN A 190 -1.33 5.77 -8.23
N LEU A 191 -0.51 6.66 -7.65
CA LEU A 191 0.11 7.76 -8.38
C LEU A 191 1.12 7.25 -9.42
N LEU A 192 1.77 6.11 -9.16
CA LEU A 192 2.71 5.49 -10.10
C LEU A 192 2.03 5.12 -11.41
N PHE A 193 0.72 4.90 -11.41
CA PHE A 193 -0.08 4.62 -12.60
C PHE A 193 -0.90 5.84 -13.05
N GLY A 194 -0.53 7.05 -12.64
CA GLY A 194 -1.22 8.28 -13.01
C GLY A 194 -2.68 8.33 -12.56
N ILE A 195 -2.98 7.71 -11.41
CA ILE A 195 -4.32 7.72 -10.81
C ILE A 195 -4.35 8.80 -9.72
N ARG A 196 -5.18 9.82 -9.94
CA ARG A 196 -5.38 10.95 -9.04
C ARG A 196 -6.13 10.51 -7.79
N GLY A 197 -5.84 11.16 -6.68
CA GLY A 197 -6.64 11.07 -5.45
C GLY A 197 -6.66 12.44 -4.80
N LYS A 198 -7.79 12.82 -4.20
CA LYS A 198 -8.04 14.13 -3.60
C LYS A 198 -6.88 14.65 -2.73
N ARG A 199 -6.22 13.77 -1.98
CA ARG A 199 -5.05 14.13 -1.14
C ARG A 199 -3.92 14.78 -1.93
N TRP A 200 -3.57 14.19 -3.07
CA TRP A 200 -2.42 14.61 -3.87
C TRP A 200 -2.76 15.69 -4.90
N GLU A 201 -4.05 16.00 -5.06
CA GLU A 201 -4.52 17.14 -5.84
C GLU A 201 -4.30 18.47 -5.09
N ASP A 202 -4.14 18.44 -3.76
CA ASP A 202 -3.81 19.61 -2.96
C ASP A 202 -2.32 19.97 -3.11
N PRO A 203 -1.97 21.16 -3.66
CA PRO A 203 -0.58 21.59 -3.79
C PRO A 203 0.13 21.79 -2.44
N ASN A 204 -0.60 21.89 -1.34
CA ASN A 204 -0.07 22.07 0.01
C ASN A 204 0.04 20.76 0.81
N TYR A 205 -0.27 19.62 0.20
CA TYR A 205 -0.26 18.31 0.88
C TYR A 205 1.10 17.98 1.52
N ASN A 206 2.21 18.33 0.85
CA ASN A 206 3.56 18.10 1.36
C ASN A 206 4.37 19.39 1.21
N SER A 207 5.10 19.77 2.26
CA SER A 207 5.87 21.02 2.32
C SER A 207 7.07 21.07 1.38
N THR A 208 7.54 19.91 0.93
CA THR A 208 8.77 19.74 0.13
C THR A 208 8.46 19.33 -1.30
N TYR A 209 7.48 18.45 -1.48
CA TYR A 209 7.19 17.77 -2.74
C TYR A 209 5.79 18.12 -3.25
N ASN A 210 5.72 18.77 -4.42
CA ASN A 210 4.45 19.19 -5.01
C ASN A 210 3.83 18.07 -5.87
N TYR A 211 3.10 17.15 -5.23
CA TYR A 211 2.46 16.02 -5.92
C TYR A 211 1.46 16.44 -7.00
N SER A 212 0.75 17.56 -6.84
CA SER A 212 -0.21 18.02 -7.85
C SER A 212 0.50 18.43 -9.14
N ALA A 213 1.77 18.87 -9.08
CA ALA A 213 2.58 19.19 -10.25
C ALA A 213 3.02 17.97 -11.07
N LEU A 214 2.88 16.75 -10.54
CA LEU A 214 3.12 15.52 -11.32
C LEU A 214 1.97 15.23 -12.30
N MET A 215 0.78 15.76 -12.01
CA MET A 215 -0.44 15.43 -12.74
C MET A 215 -0.48 16.13 -14.09
N ASN A 216 -0.93 15.41 -15.12
CA ASN A 216 -1.16 15.96 -16.45
C ASN A 216 -2.54 15.52 -16.99
N GLN A 217 -2.87 15.92 -18.22
CA GLN A 217 -4.16 15.63 -18.84
C GLN A 217 -4.49 14.13 -19.03
N TYR A 218 -3.51 13.24 -18.94
CA TYR A 218 -3.67 11.79 -19.07
C TYR A 218 -3.88 11.08 -17.71
N TRP A 219 -3.80 11.81 -16.60
CA TRP A 219 -4.07 11.27 -15.29
C TRP A 219 -5.58 11.24 -15.02
N VAL A 220 -6.06 10.15 -14.47
CA VAL A 220 -7.50 9.89 -14.26
C VAL A 220 -7.83 9.72 -12.79
N LYS A 221 -9.09 9.89 -12.41
CA LYS A 221 -9.60 9.40 -11.12
C LYS A 221 -9.93 7.91 -11.24
N PRO A 222 -9.89 7.14 -10.13
CA PRO A 222 -10.31 5.74 -10.16
C PRO A 222 -11.75 5.59 -10.65
N GLN A 223 -12.08 4.45 -11.26
CA GLN A 223 -13.45 4.19 -11.71
C GLN A 223 -14.43 4.20 -10.54
N ILE A 224 -15.66 4.66 -10.78
CA ILE A 224 -16.71 4.68 -9.76
C ILE A 224 -17.01 3.29 -9.19
N THR A 225 -16.86 2.25 -10.01
CA THR A 225 -17.02 0.84 -9.63
C THR A 225 -15.88 0.31 -8.76
N GLU A 226 -14.74 1.01 -8.73
CA GLU A 226 -13.60 0.70 -7.87
C GLU A 226 -13.62 1.55 -6.58
N ARG A 227 -14.62 2.43 -6.44
CA ARG A 227 -14.83 3.23 -5.23
C ARG A 227 -15.48 2.39 -4.13
N SER A 228 -14.83 2.36 -2.97
CA SER A 228 -15.43 1.79 -1.76
C SER A 228 -16.74 2.50 -1.41
N GLN A 229 -17.77 1.75 -1.00
CA GLN A 229 -19.06 2.31 -0.56
C GLN A 229 -18.89 3.30 0.60
N ASN A 230 -17.88 3.09 1.46
CA ASN A 230 -17.55 3.94 2.60
C ASN A 230 -16.31 4.81 2.36
N ALA A 231 -15.96 5.10 1.10
CA ALA A 231 -14.79 5.91 0.74
C ALA A 231 -14.73 7.25 1.50
N GLU A 232 -15.86 7.90 1.77
CA GLU A 232 -15.92 9.16 2.53
C GLU A 232 -15.41 9.04 3.96
N ARG A 233 -15.49 7.85 4.58
CA ARG A 233 -14.96 7.59 5.93
C ARG A 233 -13.43 7.48 5.96
N VAL A 234 -12.81 7.29 4.79
CA VAL A 234 -11.36 7.15 4.64
C VAL A 234 -10.77 8.52 4.33
N GLU A 235 -10.60 9.31 5.38
CA GLU A 235 -10.00 10.65 5.33
C GLU A 235 -10.67 11.56 4.27
N GLY A 236 -12.00 11.52 4.18
CA GLY A 236 -12.77 12.35 3.25
C GLY A 236 -12.58 11.97 1.78
N ALA A 237 -12.50 10.66 1.51
CA ALA A 237 -12.24 10.06 0.21
C ALA A 237 -10.88 10.47 -0.41
N CYS A 238 -9.84 10.52 0.42
CA CYS A 238 -8.52 11.01 0.05
C CYS A 238 -7.85 10.31 -1.15
N TYR A 239 -8.19 9.03 -1.38
CA TYR A 239 -7.65 8.19 -2.47
C TYR A 239 -8.47 8.26 -3.77
N TRP A 240 -9.63 8.93 -3.75
CA TRP A 240 -10.58 9.02 -4.87
C TRP A 240 -10.67 10.44 -5.44
#